data_AF-A0A7D5P1X0-F1
#
_entry.id   AF-A0A7D5P1X0-F1
#
_cell.length_a   1.000
_cell.length_b   1.000
_cell.length_c   1.000
_cell.angle_alpha   90.00
_cell.angle_beta   90.00
_cell.angle_gamma   90.00
#
_symmetry.space_group_name_H-M   'P 1'
#
loop_
_entity.id
_entity.type
_entity.pdbx_description
1 polymer ?
#
loop_
_entity_poly.entity_id
_entity_poly.type
_entity_poly.pdbx_seq_one_letter_code
_entity_poly.pdbx_strand_id
1 'polypeptide(L)' 'MTNVCRNCKRTFSTELELELHRDTCSQGDLFCDECGERFAERTATEDGWHYRCPSDDCDGEGMGEDIHNVSDVRIEKSV' A
#
# COMPACT_ATOMS: atom_id res chain seq x y z
N MET A 1 6.10 16.07 16.02
CA MET A 1 6.00 16.20 14.55
C MET A 1 5.63 14.82 14.03
N THR A 2 4.55 14.71 13.26
CA THR A 2 4.10 13.41 12.73
C THR A 2 4.80 13.18 11.39
N ASN A 3 5.68 12.18 11.32
CA ASN A 3 6.44 11.86 10.12
C ASN A 3 5.66 10.83 9.31
N VAL A 4 4.75 11.30 8.46
CA VAL A 4 3.92 10.44 7.61
C VAL A 4 4.40 10.48 6.16
N CYS A 5 4.60 9.32 5.56
CA CYS A 5 4.93 9.25 4.14
C CYS A 5 3.67 9.51 3.32
N ARG A 6 3.73 10.42 2.35
CA ARG A 6 2.57 10.76 1.51
C ARG A 6 2.24 9.72 0.45
N ASN A 7 3.21 8.88 0.10
CA ASN A 7 3.04 7.85 -0.93
C ASN A 7 2.40 6.57 -0.38
N CYS A 8 2.65 6.24 0.90
CA CYS A 8 2.20 4.99 1.52
C CYS A 8 1.45 5.15 2.84
N LYS A 9 1.28 6.39 3.30
CA LYS A 9 0.63 6.78 4.58
C LYS A 9 1.19 6.13 5.84
N ARG A 10 2.32 5.40 5.76
CA ARG A 10 3.00 4.86 6.94
C ARG A 10 3.51 5.99 7.82
N THR A 11 3.36 5.80 9.13
CA THR A 11 3.81 6.73 10.16
C THR A 11 5.14 6.25 10.74
N PHE A 12 6.09 7.17 10.87
CA PHE A 12 7.42 6.93 11.40
C PHE A 12 7.64 7.69 12.70
N SER A 13 8.48 7.15 13.58
CA SER A 13 8.78 7.75 14.88
C SER A 13 9.71 8.95 14.76
N THR A 14 10.55 9.00 13.72
CA THR A 14 11.52 10.08 13.46
C THR A 14 11.49 10.57 12.01
N GLU A 15 12.02 11.78 11.79
CA GLU A 15 12.17 12.35 10.45
C GLU A 15 13.19 11.56 9.62
N LEU A 16 14.30 11.13 10.25
CA LEU A 16 15.33 10.31 9.63
C LEU A 16 14.78 8.98 9.07
N GLU A 17 13.89 8.32 9.81
CA GLU A 17 13.23 7.10 9.33
C GLU A 17 12.35 7.36 8.11
N LEU A 18 11.63 8.49 8.08
CA LEU A 18 10.84 8.90 6.92
C LEU A 18 11.74 9.20 5.71
N GLU A 19 12.88 9.87 5.91
CA GLU A 19 13.83 10.15 4.84
C GLU A 19 14.42 8.87 4.25
N LEU A 20 14.92 7.96 5.09
CA LEU A 20 15.42 6.64 4.65
C LEU A 20 14.34 5.82 3.96
N HIS A 21 13.09 5.92 4.43
CA HIS A 21 11.97 5.24 3.79
C HIS A 21 11.71 5.79 2.39
N ARG A 22 11.80 7.10 2.15
CA ARG A 22 11.48 7.73 0.85
C ARG A 22 12.31 7.17 -0.30
N ASP A 23 13.56 6.78 -0.06
CA ASP A 23 14.40 6.12 -1.07
C ASP A 23 13.86 4.76 -1.51
N THR A 24 13.26 4.02 -0.58
CA THR A 24 12.64 2.69 -0.82
C THR A 24 11.14 2.75 -1.11
N CYS A 25 10.53 3.93 -0.96
CA CYS A 25 9.11 4.17 -1.19
C CYS A 25 8.82 4.33 -2.69
N SER A 26 9.14 3.26 -3.43
CA SER A 26 9.02 3.16 -4.88
C SER A 26 8.13 2.01 -5.30
N GLN A 27 7.80 1.08 -4.40
CA GLN A 27 7.02 -0.12 -4.72
C GLN A 27 5.80 -0.18 -3.83
N GLY A 28 4.66 -0.39 -4.48
CA GLY A 28 3.36 -0.40 -3.86
C GLY A 28 3.29 -1.11 -2.52
N ASP A 29 2.79 -0.39 -1.53
CA ASP A 29 2.42 -0.99 -0.24
C ASP A 29 1.09 -1.75 -0.34
N LEU A 30 0.40 -1.66 -1.47
CA LEU A 30 -0.80 -2.43 -1.75
C LEU A 30 -0.50 -3.56 -2.73
N PHE A 31 -1.20 -4.66 -2.54
CA PHE A 31 -1.15 -5.88 -3.31
C PHE A 31 -2.57 -6.27 -3.68
N CYS A 32 -2.82 -6.55 -4.95
CA CYS A 32 -4.08 -7.14 -5.38
C CYS A 32 -3.96 -8.67 -5.40
N ASP A 33 -4.85 -9.38 -4.71
CA ASP A 33 -4.87 -10.86 -4.70
C ASP A 33 -5.36 -11.44 -6.04
N GLU A 34 -6.24 -10.72 -6.75
CA GLU A 34 -6.81 -11.18 -8.03
C GLU A 34 -5.75 -11.27 -9.14
N CYS A 35 -4.98 -10.19 -9.36
CA CYS A 35 -3.96 -10.13 -10.43
C CYS A 35 -2.52 -10.32 -9.93
N GLY A 36 -2.28 -10.26 -8.62
CA GLY A 36 -0.95 -10.36 -8.01
C GLY A 36 -0.08 -9.10 -8.13
N GLU A 37 -0.61 -8.01 -8.66
CA GLU A 37 0.11 -6.76 -8.89
C GLU A 37 0.35 -5.99 -7.58
N ARG A 38 1.49 -5.31 -7.49
CA ARG A 38 1.80 -4.38 -6.38
C ARG A 38 1.81 -2.94 -6.86
N PHE A 39 1.03 -2.09 -6.20
CA PHE A 39 0.87 -0.70 -6.59
C PHE A 39 0.76 0.24 -5.39
N ALA A 40 1.13 1.50 -5.62
CA ALA A 40 1.09 2.52 -4.57
C ALA A 40 -0.36 2.91 -4.28
N GLU A 41 -0.66 3.24 -3.02
CA GLU A 41 -1.98 3.70 -2.60
C GLU A 41 -2.50 4.86 -3.45
N ARG A 42 -1.64 5.83 -3.77
CA ARG A 42 -1.98 6.98 -4.63
C ARG A 42 -2.50 6.61 -6.03
N THR A 43 -2.21 5.40 -6.49
CA THR A 43 -2.64 4.90 -7.81
C THR A 43 -3.91 4.07 -7.67
N ALA A 44 -4.17 3.53 -6.48
CA ALA A 44 -5.35 2.74 -6.17
C ALA A 44 -6.56 3.59 -5.77
N THR A 45 -6.32 4.76 -5.17
CA THR A 45 -7.38 5.64 -4.67
C THR A 45 -7.01 7.11 -4.83
N GLU A 46 -8.00 7.92 -5.22
CA GLU A 46 -7.87 9.39 -5.26
C GLU A 46 -8.47 10.05 -4.01
N ASP A 47 -9.54 9.47 -3.46
CA ASP A 47 -10.29 9.99 -2.31
C ASP A 47 -9.87 9.39 -0.96
N GLY A 48 -9.12 8.28 -0.97
CA GLY A 48 -8.65 7.59 0.23
C GLY A 48 -9.61 6.54 0.78
N TRP A 49 -10.78 6.34 0.17
CA TRP A 49 -11.82 5.40 0.59
C TRP A 49 -12.06 4.31 -0.45
N HIS A 50 -12.09 4.67 -1.73
CA HIS A 50 -12.29 3.70 -2.82
C HIS A 50 -10.95 3.26 -3.39
N TYR A 51 -10.58 2.02 -3.08
CA TYR A 51 -9.38 1.38 -3.61
C TYR A 51 -9.76 0.49 -4.78
N ARG A 52 -9.10 0.70 -5.92
CA ARG A 52 -9.25 -0.09 -7.14
C ARG A 52 -7.89 -0.48 -7.69
N CYS A 53 -7.80 -1.69 -8.23
CA CYS A 53 -6.62 -2.14 -8.94
C CYS A 53 -6.38 -1.26 -10.18
N PRO A 54 -5.18 -0.70 -10.38
CA PRO A 54 -4.89 0.13 -11.54
C PRO A 54 -4.58 -0.66 -12.82
N SER A 55 -4.65 -1.99 -12.78
CA SER A 55 -4.46 -2.84 -13.95
C SER A 55 -5.72 -2.85 -14.81
N ASP A 56 -5.59 -2.58 -16.11
CA ASP A 56 -6.70 -2.57 -17.08
C ASP A 56 -7.37 -3.95 -17.27
N ASP A 57 -6.69 -5.04 -16.86
CA ASP A 57 -7.18 -6.43 -16.99
C ASP A 57 -7.68 -7.00 -15.65
N CYS A 58 -7.86 -6.15 -14.63
CA CYS A 58 -8.21 -6.55 -13.26
C CYS A 58 -9.32 -5.65 -12.70
N ASP A 59 -10.38 -6.27 -12.19
CA ASP A 59 -11.52 -5.55 -11.60
C ASP A 59 -11.45 -5.49 -10.06
N GLY A 60 -10.33 -5.94 -9.46
CA GLY A 60 -10.16 -6.01 -8.01
C GLY A 60 -10.38 -4.67 -7.32
N GLU A 61 -11.26 -4.65 -6.32
CA GLU A 61 -11.64 -3.45 -5.57
C GLU A 61 -11.82 -3.75 -4.08
N GLY A 62 -11.82 -2.69 -3.27
CA GLY A 62 -12.03 -2.81 -1.82
C GLY A 62 -10.75 -3.15 -1.05
N MET A 63 -10.52 -2.37 0.02
CA MET A 63 -9.36 -2.56 0.88
C MET A 63 -9.64 -3.62 1.95
N GLY A 64 -8.86 -4.69 1.96
CA GLY A 64 -9.09 -5.89 2.76
C GLY A 64 -9.94 -6.95 2.06
N GLU A 65 -10.51 -6.63 0.89
CA GLU A 65 -11.17 -7.58 -0.01
C GLU A 65 -10.16 -8.05 -1.05
N ASP A 66 -10.11 -7.45 -2.24
CA ASP A 66 -9.15 -7.83 -3.27
C ASP A 66 -7.80 -7.12 -3.10
N ILE A 67 -7.76 -6.00 -2.36
CA ILE A 67 -6.56 -5.16 -2.18
C ILE A 67 -6.07 -5.20 -0.73
N HIS A 68 -4.86 -5.72 -0.52
CA HIS A 68 -4.25 -5.88 0.81
C HIS A 68 -2.97 -5.05 0.97
N ASN A 69 -2.66 -4.64 2.20
CA ASN A 69 -1.39 -3.97 2.50
C ASN A 69 -0.25 -5.00 2.71
N VAL A 70 0.87 -4.85 2.01
CA VAL A 70 2.02 -5.74 2.10
C VAL A 70 2.69 -5.77 3.48
N SER A 71 2.43 -4.76 4.32
CA SER A 71 2.87 -4.72 5.71
C SER A 71 2.10 -5.72 6.58
N ASP A 72 0.82 -5.93 6.28
CA ASP A 72 -0.09 -6.80 7.04
C ASP A 72 0.03 -8.28 6.64
N VAL A 73 0.43 -8.57 5.39
CA VAL A 73 0.60 -9.94 4.85
C VAL A 73 1.69 -10.77 5.56
N ARG A 74 2.51 -10.16 6.45
CA ARG A 74 3.51 -10.92 7.25
C ARG A 74 2.93 -11.66 8.45
N ILE A 75 1.65 -11.45 8.76
CA ILE A 75 0.87 -12.29 9.67
C ILE A 75 0.11 -13.28 8.77
N GLU A 76 -0.25 -14.49 9.21
CA GLU A 76 -0.93 -15.52 8.39
C GLU A 76 0.00 -16.45 7.58
N LYS A 77 1.14 -16.85 8.16
CA LYS A 77 1.68 -18.19 7.87
C LYS A 77 2.12 -18.88 9.15
N SER A 78 1.16 -19.36 9.93
CA SER A 78 1.37 -20.32 11.01
C SER A 78 0.05 -20.97 11.42
N VAL A 79 -0.33 -22.06 10.73
CA VAL A 79 -0.52 -23.41 11.30
C VAL A 79 -1.16 -24.34 10.26
#